data_AF-A0A0P4UZJ3-F1
#
_entry.id   AF-A0A0P4UZJ3-F1
#
_cell.length_a   1.000
_cell.length_b   1.000
_cell.length_c   1.000
_cell.angle_alpha   90.00
_cell.angle_beta   90.00
_cell.angle_gamma   90.00
#
_symmetry.space_group_name_H-M   'P 1'
#
loop_
_entity.id
_entity.type
_entity.pdbx_description
1 polymer ?
#
loop_
_entity_poly.entity_id
_entity_poly.type
_entity_poly.pdbx_seq_one_letter_code
_entity_poly.pdbx_strand_id
1 'polypeptide(L)' 'MWTAIFSPLESTNLNLIGGSSMTQVVLGENEGIDSALRRFKRQVSKAGILADLRSHRHFETPLEKRKRKAIVARRNRRYR' A
#
# COMPACT_ATOMS: atom_id res chain seq x y z
N MET A 1 34.45 4.11 -34.75
CA MET A 1 34.93 5.23 -33.91
C MET A 1 33.73 6.14 -33.71
N TRP A 2 33.03 6.18 -32.58
CA TRP A 2 33.48 6.30 -31.21
C TRP A 2 32.77 5.33 -30.24
N THR A 3 33.59 4.54 -29.56
CA THR A 3 33.49 4.10 -28.15
C THR A 3 32.10 3.85 -27.54
N ALA A 4 31.72 2.57 -27.54
CA ALA A 4 31.21 1.97 -26.31
C ALA A 4 32.31 2.04 -25.23
N ILE A 5 32.01 2.55 -24.04
CA ILE A 5 32.65 2.28 -22.73
C ILE A 5 31.80 2.99 -21.66
N PHE A 6 31.50 2.28 -20.56
CA PHE A 6 30.88 2.75 -19.30
C PHE A 6 29.36 2.99 -19.35
N SER A 7 28.48 2.35 -18.57
CA SER A 7 28.61 1.46 -17.42
C SER A 7 27.19 0.92 -17.09
N PRO A 8 27.07 -0.05 -16.16
CA PRO A 8 26.08 -1.11 -16.17
C PRO A 8 24.72 -0.69 -15.62
N LEU A 9 23.68 -1.38 -16.10
CA LEU A 9 22.43 -1.73 -15.41
C LEU A 9 22.25 -1.07 -14.03
N GLU A 10 21.90 0.20 -14.01
CA GLU A 10 21.20 0.76 -12.87
C GLU A 10 19.82 0.12 -12.89
N SER A 11 19.72 -0.94 -12.09
CA SER A 11 18.49 -1.44 -11.51
C SER A 11 17.62 -0.25 -11.13
N THR A 12 16.72 0.18 -12.03
CA THR A 12 15.71 1.16 -11.70
C THR A 12 14.84 0.48 -10.67
N ASN A 13 15.08 0.80 -9.39
CA ASN A 13 14.18 0.50 -8.31
C ASN A 13 12.80 1.01 -8.72
N LEU A 14 11.90 0.10 -9.09
CA LEU A 14 10.50 0.36 -9.42
C LEU A 14 9.67 0.73 -8.17
N ASN A 15 10.25 1.50 -7.24
CA ASN A 15 9.61 1.96 -6.01
C ASN A 15 9.18 3.44 -6.09
N LEU A 16 8.94 3.95 -7.30
CA LEU A 16 8.57 5.35 -7.54
C LEU A 16 7.26 5.44 -8.34
N ILE A 17 6.19 4.83 -7.84
CA ILE A 17 4.82 5.25 -8.17
C ILE A 17 3.99 5.17 -6.90
N GLY A 18 3.41 6.30 -6.51
CA GLY A 18 2.79 6.50 -5.21
C GLY A 18 1.73 5.47 -4.83
N GLY A 19 1.80 5.01 -3.58
CA GLY A 19 0.62 4.68 -2.79
C GLY A 19 0.04 3.27 -2.91
N SER A 20 0.68 2.32 -3.59
CA SER A 20 0.25 0.91 -3.54
C SER A 20 1.38 0.00 -3.08
N SER A 21 1.76 0.09 -1.80
CA SER A 21 2.51 -1.01 -1.19
C SER A 21 1.55 -2.19 -1.06
N MET A 22 1.60 -3.11 -2.02
CA MET A 22 1.09 -4.46 -1.80
C MET A 22 1.74 -4.96 -0.51
N THR A 23 0.94 -5.41 0.45
CA THR A 23 1.42 -5.78 1.79
C THR A 23 2.23 -7.06 1.70
N GLN A 24 3.52 -6.95 1.41
CA GLN A 24 4.45 -8.05 1.39
C GLN A 24 5.02 -8.26 2.79
N VAL A 25 4.93 -9.50 3.30
CA VAL A 25 5.55 -9.91 4.56
C VAL A 25 6.52 -11.04 4.22
N VAL A 26 7.81 -10.76 4.30
CA VAL A 26 8.87 -11.76 4.12
C VAL A 26 9.08 -12.48 5.44
N LEU A 27 9.06 -13.82 5.41
CA LEU A 27 9.19 -14.66 6.60
C LEU A 27 10.66 -15.04 6.80
N GLY A 28 11.11 -15.02 8.06
CA GLY A 28 12.42 -15.55 8.44
C GLY A 28 12.38 -17.07 8.65
N GLU A 29 13.52 -17.72 8.51
CA GLU A 29 13.68 -19.19 8.48
C GLU A 29 13.20 -19.93 9.74
N ASN A 30 12.90 -19.22 10.84
CA ASN A 30 12.44 -19.79 12.13
C ASN A 30 11.16 -19.13 12.69
N GLU A 31 10.31 -18.54 11.83
CA GLU A 31 9.02 -18.02 12.29
C GLU A 31 7.90 -19.04 12.17
N GLY A 32 7.18 -19.29 13.27
CA GLY A 32 5.93 -20.03 13.24
C GLY A 32 4.92 -19.34 12.32
N ILE A 33 4.25 -20.12 11.47
CA ILE A 33 3.27 -19.67 10.47
C ILE A 33 2.20 -18.74 11.08
N ASP A 34 1.84 -18.96 12.34
CA ASP A 34 0.82 -18.15 13.01
C ASP A 34 1.30 -16.71 13.31
N SER A 35 2.59 -16.53 13.63
CA SER A 35 3.22 -15.21 13.81
C SER A 35 3.26 -14.44 12.48
N ALA A 36 3.62 -15.13 11.40
CA ALA A 36 3.60 -14.62 10.03
C ALA A 36 2.20 -14.10 9.64
N LEU A 37 1.17 -14.92 9.84
CA LEU A 37 -0.22 -14.58 9.55
C LEU A 37 -0.71 -13.39 10.39
N ARG A 38 -0.32 -13.30 11.66
CA ARG A 38 -0.67 -12.18 12.52
C ARG A 38 -0.08 -10.87 12.01
N ARG A 39 1.19 -10.86 11.57
CA ARG A 39 1.85 -9.68 11.00
C ARG A 39 1.22 -9.31 9.66
N PHE A 40 0.95 -10.28 8.80
CA PHE A 40 0.26 -10.07 7.54
C PHE A 40 -1.11 -9.42 7.73
N LYS A 41 -1.96 -9.96 8.61
CA LYS A 41 -3.28 -9.38 8.93
C LYS A 41 -3.18 -7.93 9.42
N ARG A 42 -2.17 -7.61 10.23
CA ARG A 42 -1.89 -6.24 10.68
C ARG A 42 -1.47 -5.33 9.54
N GLN A 43 -0.57 -5.78 8.66
CA GLN A 43 -0.14 -5.01 7.49
C GLN A 43 -1.29 -4.75 6.52
N VAL A 44 -2.10 -5.76 6.21
CA VAL A 44 -3.31 -5.63 5.38
C VAL A 44 -4.30 -4.62 5.97
N SER A 45 -4.52 -4.68 7.28
CA SER A 45 -5.40 -3.73 7.98
C SER A 45 -4.83 -2.31 7.98
N LYS A 46 -3.52 -2.17 8.20
CA LYS A 46 -2.82 -0.87 8.20
C LYS A 46 -2.81 -0.23 6.81
N ALA A 47 -2.63 -1.02 5.76
CA ALA A 47 -2.64 -0.55 4.38
C ALA A 47 -4.03 -0.10 3.91
N GLY A 48 -5.11 -0.45 4.61
CA GLY A 48 -6.45 0.03 4.28
C GLY A 48 -7.06 -0.57 3.00
N ILE A 49 -6.43 -1.60 2.41
CA ILE A 49 -6.81 -2.22 1.13
C ILE A 49 -8.30 -2.60 1.08
N LEU A 50 -8.83 -3.15 2.18
CA LEU A 50 -10.24 -3.53 2.26
C LEU A 50 -11.20 -2.32 2.26
N ALA A 51 -10.77 -1.20 2.84
CA ALA A 51 -11.54 0.04 2.80
C ALA A 51 -11.54 0.60 1.38
N ASP A 52 -10.39 0.60 0.71
CA ASP A 52 -10.27 1.06 -0.67
C ASP A 52 -11.13 0.22 -1.60
N LEU A 53 -11.05 -1.11 -1.51
CA LEU A 53 -11.91 -2.01 -2.29
C LEU A 53 -13.39 -1.69 -2.11
N ARG A 54 -13.88 -1.53 -0.88
CA ARG A 54 -15.28 -1.14 -0.63
C ARG A 54 -15.65 0.20 -1.27
N SER A 55 -14.71 1.12 -1.27
CA SER A 55 -14.87 2.48 -1.77
C SER A 55 -14.92 2.57 -3.31
N HIS A 56 -14.35 1.56 -3.99
CA HIS A 56 -14.28 1.44 -5.46
C HIS A 56 -15.32 0.48 -6.06
N ARG A 57 -16.09 -0.27 -5.25
CA ARG A 57 -17.12 -1.20 -5.75
C ARG A 57 -18.22 -0.54 -6.59
N HIS A 58 -18.52 0.73 -6.30
CA HIS A 58 -19.55 1.49 -7.00
C HIS A 58 -18.98 2.84 -7.40
N PHE A 59 -19.47 3.37 -8.53
CA PHE A 59 -19.13 4.73 -8.94
C PHE A 59 -19.65 5.72 -7.89
N GLU A 60 -18.77 6.60 -7.45
CA GLU A 60 -19.09 7.68 -6.52
C GLU A 60 -18.87 9.01 -7.21
N THR A 61 -19.85 9.91 -7.09
CA THR A 61 -19.76 11.26 -7.62
C THR A 61 -18.69 12.08 -6.90
N PRO A 62 -18.15 13.15 -7.50
CA PRO A 62 -17.12 13.98 -6.87
C PRO A 62 -17.54 14.57 -5.51
N LEU A 63 -18.84 14.87 -5.33
CA LEU A 63 -19.37 15.41 -4.09
C LEU A 63 -19.39 14.37 -2.97
N GLU A 64 -19.84 13.15 -3.29
CA GLU A 64 -19.85 12.03 -2.36
C GLU A 64 -18.41 11.65 -1.95
N LYS A 65 -17.45 11.68 -2.89
CA LYS A 65 -16.00 11.52 -2.61
C LYS A 65 -15.51 12.52 -1.56
N ARG A 66 -15.89 13.79 -1.69
CA ARG A 66 -15.54 14.84 -0.71
C ARG A 66 -16.19 14.58 0.65
N LYS A 67 -17.47 14.21 0.68
CA LYS A 67 -18.21 13.87 1.92
C LYS A 67 -17.56 12.67 2.64
N ARG A 68 -17.26 11.60 1.91
CA ARG A 68 -16.58 10.40 2.44
C ARG A 68 -15.24 10.74 3.07
N LYS A 69 -14.39 11.51 2.37
CA LYS A 69 -13.08 11.94 2.88
C LYS A 69 -13.19 12.77 4.16
N ALA A 70 -14.16 13.69 4.22
CA ALA A 70 -14.40 14.51 5.41
C ALA A 70 -14.84 13.66 6.63
N ILE A 71 -15.71 12.67 6.42
CA ILE A 71 -16.16 11.75 7.47
C ILE A 71 -14.99 10.90 7.97
N VAL A 72 -14.17 10.34 7.08
CA VAL A 72 -12.98 9.56 7.45
C VAL A 72 -11.99 10.41 8.25
N ALA A 73 -11.72 11.64 7.81
CA ALA A 73 -10.83 12.56 8.53
C ALA A 73 -11.36 12.90 9.93
N ARG A 74 -12.67 13.19 10.07
CA ARG A 74 -13.31 13.44 11.36
C ARG A 74 -13.26 12.23 12.27
N ARG A 75 -13.49 11.03 11.72
CA ARG A 75 -13.40 9.76 12.45
C ARG A 75 -11.98 9.52 12.95
N ASN A 76 -10.98 9.66 12.09
CA ASN A 76 -9.57 9.49 12.45
C ASN A 76 -9.12 10.48 13.54
N ARG A 77 -9.63 11.71 13.52
CA ARG A 77 -9.34 12.70 14.58
C ARG A 77 -9.93 12.31 15.94
N ARG A 78 -11.04 11.57 15.98
CA ARG A 78 -11.69 11.12 17.23
C ARG A 78 -10.98 9.94 17.89
N TYR A 79 -10.38 9.06 17.08
CA TYR A 79 -9.69 7.86 17.56
C TYR A 79 -8.17 8.05 17.75
N ARG A 80 -7.69 9.27 17.53
CA ARG A 80 -6.30 9.67 17.76
C ARG A 80 -6.20 10.26 19.16
#